data_AF-A0A1A9AKK3-F1
#
_entry.id   AF-A0A1A9AKK3-F1
#
_cell.length_a   1.000
_cell.length_b   1.000
_cell.length_c   1.000
_cell.angle_alpha   90.00
_cell.angle_beta   90.00
_cell.angle_gamma   90.00
#
_symmetry.space_group_name_H-M   'P 1'
#
loop_
_entity.id
_entity.type
_entity.pdbx_description
1 polymer ?
#
loop_
_entity_poly.entity_id
_entity_poly.type
_entity_poly.pdbx_seq_one_letter_code
_entity_poly.pdbx_strand_id
1 'polypeptide(L)'
;MNINFYEQKEKKYLHDYFKNYEKLKDENICKDDECKRYCKYIFFINDLYGKYINRSCYCYKSEGCKEHYPYYFKCDDNYNPHTLFEKLQCKKFEYPSNDFKIVTSPIPVDYHVKLLTEISEAQPYLINWDNKKSSIIPEVVPDKITSDPYYTFALGSFGFLGVFLILFTLYKVSSNIILKH
;
A
#
# COMPACT_ATOMS: atom_id res chain seq x y z
N MET A 1 -9.18 23.18 0.56
CA MET A 1 -8.37 22.06 1.07
C MET A 1 -8.95 21.67 2.42
N ASN A 2 -9.59 20.49 2.54
CA ASN A 2 -10.23 20.09 3.79
C ASN A 2 -9.20 19.35 4.66
N ILE A 3 -8.65 20.05 5.66
CA ILE A 3 -7.65 19.47 6.56
C ILE A 3 -8.38 18.59 7.58
N ASN A 4 -8.15 17.27 7.50
CA ASN A 4 -8.64 16.36 8.53
C ASN A 4 -7.76 16.49 9.78
N PHE A 5 -8.23 17.26 10.76
CA PHE A 5 -7.55 17.47 12.03
C PHE A 5 -7.26 16.17 12.80
N TYR A 6 -8.12 15.15 12.67
CA TYR A 6 -7.89 13.85 13.31
C TYR A 6 -6.68 13.13 12.70
N GLU A 7 -6.58 13.11 11.37
CA GLU A 7 -5.47 12.47 10.67
C GLU A 7 -4.14 13.18 10.97
N GLN A 8 -4.14 14.52 11.05
CA GLN A 8 -2.94 15.27 11.43
C GLN A 8 -2.48 14.94 12.86
N LYS A 9 -3.43 14.75 13.78
CA LYS A 9 -3.11 14.37 15.16
C LYS A 9 -2.47 12.98 15.23
N GLU A 10 -3.00 12.02 14.47
CA GLU A 10 -2.40 10.68 14.35
C GLU A 10 -0.98 10.72 13.77
N LYS A 11 -0.78 11.48 12.68
CA LYS A 11 0.57 11.69 12.09
C LYS A 11 1.53 12.31 13.09
N LYS A 12 1.09 13.28 13.89
CA LYS A 12 1.90 13.86 14.97
C LYS A 12 2.31 12.81 16.00
N TYR A 13 1.39 11.95 16.44
CA TYR A 13 1.73 10.88 17.39
C TYR A 13 2.76 9.90 16.82
N LEU A 14 2.63 9.52 15.55
CA LEU A 14 3.63 8.69 14.87
C LEU A 14 4.99 9.40 14.78
N HIS A 15 5.02 10.67 14.38
CA HIS A 15 6.25 11.47 14.37
C HIS A 15 6.93 11.50 15.75
N ASP A 16 6.16 11.83 16.79
CA ASP A 16 6.66 11.91 18.16
C ASP A 16 7.16 10.55 18.66
N TYR A 17 6.50 9.45 18.26
CA TYR A 17 6.96 8.10 18.54
C TYR A 17 8.35 7.83 17.94
N PHE A 18 8.52 8.01 16.63
CA PHE A 18 9.81 7.74 15.98
C PHE A 18 10.94 8.66 16.50
N LYS A 19 10.60 9.90 16.89
CA LYS A 19 11.55 10.85 17.47
C LYS A 19 12.01 10.44 18.88
N ASN A 20 11.12 9.83 19.67
CA ASN A 20 11.41 9.42 21.04
C ASN A 20 11.76 7.94 21.18
N TYR A 21 11.81 7.18 20.08
CA TYR A 21 12.00 5.73 20.08
C TYR A 21 13.24 5.29 20.87
N GLU A 22 14.40 5.89 20.61
CA GLU A 22 15.64 5.53 21.32
C GLU A 22 15.57 5.80 22.82
N LYS A 23 14.85 6.85 23.23
CA LYS A 23 14.62 7.11 24.66
C LYS A 23 13.75 6.00 25.24
N LEU A 24 12.61 5.70 24.61
CA LEU A 24 11.68 4.64 25.04
C LEU A 24 12.32 3.25 25.09
N LYS A 25 13.40 3.04 24.33
CA LYS A 25 14.19 1.81 24.30
C LYS A 25 15.18 1.71 25.46
N ASP A 26 15.44 2.77 26.23
CA ASP A 26 16.33 2.72 27.39
C ASP A 26 15.72 1.83 28.50
N GLU A 27 16.56 0.96 29.07
CA GLU A 27 16.16 -0.01 30.11
C GLU A 27 15.81 0.67 31.43
N ASN A 28 16.28 1.90 31.65
CA ASN A 28 16.05 2.63 32.89
C ASN A 28 14.74 3.43 32.91
N ILE A 29 14.02 3.50 31.78
CA ILE A 29 12.78 4.31 31.65
C ILE A 29 11.60 3.70 32.40
N CYS A 30 11.63 2.41 32.68
CA CYS A 30 10.47 1.67 33.14
C CYS A 30 10.66 1.27 34.62
N LYS A 31 10.01 1.99 35.53
CA LYS A 31 9.85 1.58 36.95
C LYS A 31 8.38 1.65 37.35
N ASP A 32 7.88 0.56 37.93
CA ASP A 32 6.54 0.45 38.52
C ASP A 32 5.39 0.99 37.62
N ASP A 33 4.57 1.91 38.12
CA ASP A 33 3.39 2.45 37.43
C ASP A 33 3.71 3.20 36.11
N GLU A 34 4.95 3.65 35.94
CA GLU A 34 5.37 4.35 34.73
C GLU A 34 5.35 3.40 33.51
N CYS A 35 5.71 2.14 33.73
CA CYS A 35 5.64 1.08 32.72
C CYS A 35 4.23 0.87 32.19
N LYS A 36 3.23 0.87 33.08
CA LYS A 36 1.82 0.70 32.69
C LYS A 36 1.37 1.82 31.76
N ARG A 37 1.84 3.06 31.99
CA ARG A 37 1.56 4.20 31.11
C ARG A 37 2.28 4.08 29.77
N TYR A 38 3.54 3.66 29.75
CA TYR A 38 4.26 3.44 28.49
C TYR A 38 3.62 2.33 27.67
N CYS A 39 3.23 1.22 28.29
CA CYS A 39 2.53 0.14 27.59
C CYS A 39 1.23 0.62 26.96
N LYS A 40 0.40 1.41 27.66
CA LYS A 40 -0.79 2.05 27.06
C LYS A 40 -0.45 2.87 25.82
N TYR A 41 0.63 3.65 25.89
CA TYR A 41 1.10 4.43 24.75
C TYR A 41 1.56 3.55 23.59
N ILE A 42 2.30 2.47 23.86
CA ILE A 42 2.76 1.52 22.83
C ILE A 42 1.59 0.80 22.15
N PHE A 43 0.55 0.39 22.89
CA PHE A 43 -0.68 -0.15 22.31
C PHE A 43 -1.34 0.84 21.34
N PHE A 44 -1.55 2.08 21.78
CA PHE A 44 -2.12 3.14 20.94
C PHE A 44 -1.28 3.39 19.68
N ILE A 45 0.04 3.44 19.81
CA ILE A 45 0.93 3.62 18.66
C ILE A 45 0.87 2.40 17.73
N ASN A 46 0.76 1.17 18.25
CA ASN A 46 0.67 -0.03 17.43
C ASN A 46 -0.55 -0.01 16.50
N ASP A 47 -1.70 0.44 17.01
CA ASP A 47 -2.90 0.63 16.19
C ASP A 47 -2.68 1.66 15.08
N LEU A 48 -2.04 2.79 15.40
CA LEU A 48 -1.67 3.80 14.41
C LEU A 48 -0.65 3.27 13.41
N TYR A 49 0.36 2.53 13.86
CA TYR A 49 1.39 1.96 13.02
C TYR A 49 0.78 1.00 11.99
N GLY A 50 -0.09 0.08 12.45
CA GLY A 50 -0.83 -0.83 11.57
C GLY A 50 -1.76 -0.10 10.58
N LYS A 51 -2.43 0.97 11.01
CA LYS A 51 -3.29 1.80 10.13
C LYS A 51 -2.49 2.51 9.02
N TYR A 52 -1.22 2.83 9.25
CA TYR A 52 -0.44 3.68 8.34
C TYR A 52 0.63 2.92 7.53
N ILE A 53 1.05 1.72 7.95
CA ILE A 53 2.20 1.02 7.35
C ILE A 53 2.04 0.80 5.84
N ASN A 54 0.90 0.25 5.40
CA ASN A 54 0.67 -0.10 3.98
C ASN A 54 0.61 1.11 3.05
N ARG A 55 0.27 2.30 3.57
CA ARG A 55 0.24 3.55 2.78
C ARG A 55 1.50 4.40 2.93
N SER A 56 2.31 4.13 3.94
CA SER A 56 3.51 4.93 4.25
C SER A 56 4.79 4.22 3.84
N CYS A 57 4.73 2.90 3.58
CA CYS A 57 5.86 2.08 3.21
C CYS A 57 5.61 1.34 1.90
N TYR A 58 6.62 1.30 1.06
CA TYR A 58 6.65 0.46 -0.14
C TYR A 58 7.94 -0.35 -0.13
N CYS A 59 7.86 -1.62 -0.50
CA CYS A 59 8.95 -2.56 -0.36
C CYS A 59 9.29 -3.23 -1.69
N TYR A 60 10.57 -3.55 -1.87
CA TYR A 60 11.07 -4.39 -2.95
C TYR A 60 11.90 -5.53 -2.37
N LYS A 61 11.77 -6.74 -2.89
CA LYS A 61 12.43 -7.95 -2.33
C LYS A 61 13.96 -7.79 -2.24
N SER A 62 14.58 -7.00 -3.14
CA SER A 62 16.03 -6.77 -3.17
C SER A 62 16.49 -5.46 -2.54
N GLU A 63 15.63 -4.45 -2.43
CA GLU A 63 16.02 -3.10 -1.96
C GLU A 63 15.50 -2.76 -0.56
N GLY A 64 14.71 -3.67 0.04
CA GLY A 64 14.05 -3.41 1.31
C GLY A 64 12.86 -2.45 1.19
N CYS A 65 12.43 -1.92 2.33
CA CYS A 65 11.32 -1.00 2.43
C CYS A 65 11.80 0.46 2.48
N LYS A 66 11.04 1.35 1.85
CA LYS A 66 11.31 2.80 1.81
C LYS A 66 10.07 3.58 2.23
N GLU A 67 10.29 4.74 2.84
CA GLU A 67 9.24 5.67 3.24
C GLU A 67 8.67 6.41 2.04
N HIS A 68 7.34 6.41 1.92
CA HIS A 68 6.63 7.36 1.08
C HIS A 68 6.43 8.70 1.81
N TYR A 69 6.33 8.68 3.15
CA TYR A 69 6.11 9.85 3.98
C TYR A 69 7.10 9.95 5.17
N PRO A 70 8.38 10.25 4.90
CA PRO A 70 9.44 10.21 5.92
C PRO A 70 9.29 11.24 7.05
N TYR A 71 8.42 12.23 6.90
CA TYR A 71 8.20 13.28 7.91
C TYR A 71 7.44 12.79 9.15
N TYR A 72 6.68 11.68 9.05
CA TYR A 72 5.98 11.12 10.22
C TYR A 72 6.07 9.60 10.35
N PHE A 73 6.57 8.88 9.34
CA PHE A 73 6.65 7.42 9.37
C PHE A 73 8.05 6.93 9.02
N LYS A 74 8.48 5.85 9.68
CA LYS A 74 9.70 5.09 9.34
C LYS A 74 9.33 3.65 9.01
N CYS A 75 9.91 3.14 7.93
CA CYS A 75 9.59 1.81 7.40
C CYS A 75 10.58 0.72 7.83
N ASP A 76 11.69 1.11 8.48
CA ASP A 76 12.61 0.18 9.11
C ASP A 76 11.89 -0.59 10.24
N ASP A 77 11.90 -1.91 10.14
CA ASP A 77 11.29 -2.86 11.09
C ASP A 77 11.84 -2.69 12.52
N ASN A 78 13.04 -2.11 12.68
CA ASN A 78 13.60 -1.79 13.98
C ASN A 78 12.73 -0.83 14.79
N TYR A 79 11.86 -0.04 14.15
CA TYR A 79 10.91 0.86 14.78
C TYR A 79 9.51 0.25 14.94
N ASN A 80 9.35 -1.07 14.75
CA ASN A 80 8.08 -1.73 15.00
C ASN A 80 7.70 -1.62 16.49
N PRO A 81 6.48 -1.18 16.84
CA PRO A 81 6.04 -1.07 18.23
C PRO A 81 6.14 -2.36 19.04
N HIS A 82 6.09 -3.53 18.37
CA HIS A 82 6.32 -4.83 18.99
C HIS A 82 7.66 -4.91 19.74
N THR A 83 8.72 -4.29 19.20
CA THR A 83 10.05 -4.28 19.82
C THR A 83 10.02 -3.62 21.20
N LEU A 84 9.35 -2.47 21.32
CA LEU A 84 9.20 -1.79 22.61
C LEU A 84 8.20 -2.51 23.52
N PHE A 85 7.16 -3.13 22.97
CA PHE A 85 6.21 -3.93 23.72
C PHE A 85 6.89 -5.09 24.47
N GLU A 86 7.76 -5.85 23.80
CA GLU A 86 8.55 -6.92 24.43
C GLU A 86 9.58 -6.34 25.41
N LYS A 87 10.29 -5.27 25.02
CA LYS A 87 11.33 -4.67 25.86
C LYS A 87 10.79 -4.10 27.19
N LEU A 88 9.64 -3.44 27.14
CA LEU A 88 8.95 -2.91 28.32
C LEU A 88 8.14 -3.98 29.08
N GLN A 89 8.21 -5.24 28.64
CA GLN A 89 7.54 -6.39 29.25
C GLN A 89 6.03 -6.15 29.43
N CYS A 90 5.39 -5.55 28.43
CA CYS A 90 4.03 -5.06 28.55
C CYS A 90 2.98 -6.15 28.82
N LYS A 91 3.29 -7.41 28.53
CA LYS A 91 2.48 -8.59 28.88
C LYS A 91 2.21 -8.72 30.39
N LYS A 92 3.07 -8.15 31.24
CA LYS A 92 2.91 -8.18 32.71
C LYS A 92 1.77 -7.31 33.22
N PHE A 93 1.35 -6.32 32.43
CA PHE A 93 0.24 -5.45 32.79
C PHE A 93 -1.03 -6.04 32.19
N GLU A 94 -2.07 -6.26 33.00
CA GLU A 94 -3.41 -6.69 32.60
C GLU A 94 -4.14 -5.61 31.74
N TYR A 95 -3.51 -5.21 30.64
CA TYR A 95 -4.25 -4.87 29.43
C TYR A 95 -4.69 -6.19 28.79
N PRO A 96 -5.63 -6.19 27.84
CA PRO A 96 -5.86 -7.39 27.06
C PRO A 96 -4.58 -7.67 26.25
N SER A 97 -3.65 -8.40 26.86
CA SER A 97 -2.36 -8.81 26.31
C SER A 97 -2.56 -9.64 25.05
N ASN A 98 -3.74 -10.24 24.92
CA ASN A 98 -4.21 -10.98 23.76
C ASN A 98 -4.58 -10.08 22.55
N ASP A 99 -4.68 -8.76 22.73
CA ASP A 99 -5.07 -7.82 21.66
C ASP A 99 -3.89 -7.16 20.95
N PHE A 100 -2.65 -7.36 21.41
CA PHE A 100 -1.49 -6.76 20.74
C PHE A 100 -1.24 -7.46 19.39
N LYS A 101 -1.66 -6.81 18.30
CA LYS A 101 -1.46 -7.31 16.94
C LYS A 101 -0.04 -7.03 16.47
N ILE A 102 0.69 -8.08 16.13
CA ILE A 102 1.99 -7.93 15.47
C ILE A 102 1.74 -7.38 14.06
N VAL A 103 2.21 -6.16 13.80
CA VAL A 103 2.10 -5.52 12.49
C VAL A 103 3.28 -5.99 11.64
N THR A 104 2.99 -6.60 10.50
CA THR A 104 4.00 -7.04 9.53
C THR A 104 4.22 -5.99 8.45
N SER A 105 5.44 -5.92 7.91
CA SER A 105 5.80 -5.05 6.81
C SER A 105 4.98 -5.36 5.54
N PRO A 106 4.78 -4.38 4.65
CA PRO A 106 4.02 -4.60 3.42
C PRO A 106 4.66 -5.67 2.54
N ILE A 107 3.83 -6.43 1.82
CA ILE A 107 4.32 -7.38 0.81
C ILE A 107 5.10 -6.59 -0.26
N PRO A 108 6.32 -7.01 -0.64
CA PRO A 108 7.06 -6.34 -1.68
C PRO A 108 6.28 -6.25 -2.99
N VAL A 109 6.34 -5.09 -3.64
CA VAL A 109 5.58 -4.80 -4.87
C VAL A 109 5.99 -5.75 -6.00
N ASP A 110 7.27 -6.14 -6.02
CA ASP A 110 7.87 -7.05 -6.99
C ASP A 110 7.77 -8.53 -6.60
N TYR A 111 7.07 -8.87 -5.50
CA TYR A 111 7.01 -10.24 -4.98
C TYR A 111 6.54 -11.25 -6.03
N HIS A 112 5.39 -10.97 -6.67
CA HIS A 112 4.81 -11.88 -7.65
C HIS A 112 5.67 -12.00 -8.91
N VAL A 113 6.24 -10.89 -9.39
CA VAL A 113 7.10 -10.90 -10.59
C VAL A 113 8.34 -11.71 -10.33
N LYS A 114 9.02 -11.49 -9.20
CA LYS A 114 10.22 -12.26 -8.83
C LYS A 114 9.90 -13.74 -8.60
N LEU A 115 8.78 -14.04 -7.95
CA LEU A 115 8.35 -15.43 -7.77
C LEU A 115 8.13 -16.13 -9.12
N LEU A 116 7.49 -15.45 -10.08
CA LEU A 116 7.31 -15.99 -11.42
C LEU A 116 8.64 -16.18 -12.15
N THR A 117 9.56 -15.22 -12.06
CA THR A 117 10.91 -15.36 -12.62
C THR A 117 11.64 -16.57 -12.02
N GLU A 118 11.62 -16.72 -10.70
CA GLU A 118 12.23 -17.87 -10.00
C GLU A 118 11.63 -19.21 -10.44
N ILE A 119 10.30 -19.29 -10.57
CA ILE A 119 9.62 -20.49 -11.07
C ILE A 119 9.99 -20.74 -12.54
N SER A 120 10.13 -19.70 -13.36
CA SER A 120 10.44 -19.83 -14.79
C SER A 120 11.83 -20.41 -15.03
N GLU A 121 12.78 -20.04 -14.18
CA GLU A 121 14.15 -20.51 -14.24
C GLU A 121 14.28 -21.93 -13.66
N ALA A 122 13.65 -22.19 -12.51
CA ALA A 122 13.81 -23.47 -11.81
C ALA A 122 12.93 -24.59 -12.37
N GLN A 123 11.70 -24.27 -12.77
CA GLN A 123 10.66 -25.25 -13.12
C GLN A 123 9.78 -24.72 -14.27
N PRO A 124 10.34 -24.54 -15.48
CA PRO A 124 9.64 -23.91 -16.61
C PRO A 124 8.32 -24.60 -16.98
N TYR A 125 8.22 -25.91 -16.76
CA TYR A 125 7.01 -26.71 -16.99
C TYR A 125 5.82 -26.28 -16.11
N LEU A 126 6.04 -25.65 -14.95
CA LEU A 126 4.97 -25.13 -14.09
C LEU A 126 4.32 -23.86 -14.65
N ILE A 127 4.98 -23.19 -15.60
CA ILE A 127 4.47 -21.98 -16.26
C ILE A 127 3.74 -22.33 -17.56
N ASN A 128 3.73 -23.60 -18.00
CA ASN A 128 3.04 -24.01 -19.22
C ASN A 128 1.55 -23.60 -19.16
N TRP A 129 1.26 -22.52 -19.89
CA TRP A 129 -0.01 -21.81 -19.90
C TRP A 129 -1.17 -22.67 -20.43
N ASP A 130 -0.85 -23.74 -21.16
CA ASP A 130 -1.81 -24.63 -21.80
C ASP A 130 -2.50 -25.63 -20.86
N ASN A 131 -2.02 -25.82 -19.63
CA ASN A 131 -2.64 -26.78 -18.71
C ASN A 131 -2.99 -26.12 -17.37
N LYS A 132 -4.21 -25.58 -17.32
CA LYS A 132 -4.96 -25.17 -16.10
C LYS A 132 -4.45 -23.86 -15.46
N LYS A 133 -5.27 -22.80 -15.60
CA LYS A 133 -5.23 -21.52 -14.87
C LYS A 133 -4.63 -21.72 -13.47
N SER A 134 -3.37 -21.31 -13.31
CA SER A 134 -2.60 -21.46 -12.07
C SER A 134 -3.37 -20.84 -10.90
N SER A 135 -3.70 -21.66 -9.91
CA SER A 135 -4.39 -21.26 -8.67
C SER A 135 -3.50 -20.45 -7.71
N ILE A 136 -2.33 -19.99 -8.17
CA ILE A 136 -1.34 -19.26 -7.35
C ILE A 136 -1.64 -17.74 -7.36
N ILE A 137 -2.56 -17.28 -8.20
CA ILE A 137 -2.97 -15.87 -8.29
C ILE A 137 -4.26 -15.68 -7.48
N PRO A 138 -4.27 -14.86 -6.40
CA PRO A 138 -5.51 -14.44 -5.77
C PRO A 138 -6.41 -13.75 -6.80
N GLU A 139 -7.64 -14.23 -6.91
CA GLU A 139 -8.63 -13.89 -7.94
C GLU A 139 -9.23 -12.48 -7.77
N VAL A 140 -8.42 -11.50 -7.37
CA VAL A 140 -8.79 -10.08 -7.27
C VAL A 140 -7.85 -9.25 -8.13
N VAL A 141 -7.74 -9.62 -9.40
CA VAL A 141 -7.43 -8.63 -10.44
C VAL A 141 -8.77 -8.28 -11.06
N PRO A 142 -9.46 -7.20 -10.62
CA PRO A 142 -10.58 -6.70 -11.40
C PRO A 142 -10.02 -6.40 -12.79
N ASP A 143 -10.67 -6.88 -13.86
CA ASP A 143 -10.20 -6.81 -15.24
C ASP A 143 -9.52 -5.45 -15.52
N LYS A 144 -8.19 -5.48 -15.45
CA LYS A 144 -7.36 -4.26 -15.32
C LYS A 144 -7.23 -3.51 -16.65
N ILE A 145 -7.71 -4.14 -17.72
CA ILE A 145 -7.66 -3.57 -19.07
C ILE A 145 -8.70 -2.46 -19.22
N THR A 146 -9.83 -2.51 -18.50
CA THR A 146 -10.91 -1.51 -18.58
C THR A 146 -10.93 -0.49 -17.43
N SER A 147 -10.02 -0.61 -16.46
CA SER A 147 -10.01 0.23 -15.24
C SER A 147 -8.85 1.22 -15.16
N ASP A 148 -7.97 1.27 -16.17
CA ASP A 148 -6.98 2.34 -16.28
C ASP A 148 -7.63 3.62 -16.84
N PRO A 149 -7.59 4.75 -16.11
CA PRO A 149 -8.10 6.05 -16.57
C PRO A 149 -7.60 6.46 -17.97
N TYR A 150 -6.36 6.11 -18.32
CA TYR A 150 -5.79 6.42 -19.64
C TYR A 150 -6.46 5.64 -20.76
N TYR A 151 -6.76 4.35 -20.54
CA TYR A 151 -7.42 3.51 -21.54
C TYR A 151 -8.84 3.99 -21.81
N THR A 152 -9.60 4.26 -20.75
CA THR A 152 -10.98 4.77 -20.85
C THR A 152 -11.02 6.13 -21.55
N PHE A 153 -10.09 7.02 -21.24
CA PHE A 153 -9.97 8.33 -21.90
C PHE A 153 -9.59 8.20 -23.38
N ALA A 154 -8.64 7.32 -23.70
CA ALA A 154 -8.22 7.07 -25.08
C ALA A 154 -9.36 6.48 -25.91
N LEU A 155 -10.08 5.48 -25.39
CA LEU A 155 -11.19 4.83 -26.09
C LEU A 155 -12.31 5.82 -26.40
N GLY A 156 -12.67 6.66 -25.43
CA GLY A 156 -13.65 7.73 -25.62
C GLY A 156 -13.19 8.71 -26.70
N SER A 157 -11.98 9.24 -26.57
CA SER A 157 -11.42 10.25 -27.48
C SER A 157 -11.34 9.75 -28.93
N PHE A 158 -10.84 8.54 -29.15
CA PHE A 158 -10.74 7.95 -30.49
C PHE A 158 -12.10 7.57 -31.07
N GLY A 159 -13.04 7.09 -30.24
CA GLY A 159 -14.42 6.84 -30.65
C GLY A 159 -15.12 8.11 -31.15
N PHE A 160 -15.01 9.21 -30.40
CA PHE A 160 -15.58 10.51 -30.81
C PHE A 160 -14.97 11.02 -32.11
N LEU A 161 -13.65 10.96 -32.27
CA LEU A 161 -12.97 11.37 -33.51
C LEU A 161 -13.43 10.55 -34.72
N GLY A 162 -13.61 9.23 -34.55
CA GLY A 162 -14.12 8.35 -35.61
C GLY A 162 -15.51 8.77 -36.09
N VAL A 163 -16.42 9.12 -35.18
CA VAL A 163 -17.77 9.59 -35.54
C VAL A 163 -17.71 10.90 -36.33
N PHE A 164 -16.88 11.86 -35.90
CA PHE A 164 -16.71 13.13 -36.64
C PHE A 164 -16.17 12.92 -38.06
N LEU A 165 -15.23 11.99 -38.25
CA LEU A 165 -14.70 11.66 -39.58
C LEU A 165 -15.77 11.03 -40.48
N ILE A 166 -16.61 10.15 -39.95
CA ILE A 166 -17.71 9.55 -40.71
C ILE A 166 -18.74 10.64 -41.10
N LEU A 167 -19.14 11.49 -40.16
CA LEU A 167 -20.06 12.59 -40.45
C LEU A 167 -19.48 13.57 -41.49
N PHE A 168 -18.19 13.88 -41.39
CA PHE A 168 -17.51 14.76 -42.35
C PHE A 168 -17.49 14.17 -43.76
N THR A 169 -17.21 12.87 -43.90
CA THR A 169 -17.22 12.20 -45.21
C THR A 169 -18.63 12.16 -45.81
N LEU A 170 -19.65 11.81 -45.02
CA LEU A 170 -21.05 11.80 -45.46
C LEU A 170 -21.56 13.20 -45.85
N TYR A 171 -21.22 14.23 -45.06
CA TYR A 171 -21.54 15.62 -45.37
C TYR A 171 -20.90 16.06 -46.69
N LYS A 172 -19.61 15.76 -46.88
CA LYS A 172 -18.89 16.10 -48.11
C LYS A 172 -19.47 15.39 -49.34
N VAL A 173 -19.84 14.12 -49.22
CA VAL A 173 -20.48 13.37 -50.31
C VAL A 173 -21.85 13.96 -50.65
N SER A 174 -22.68 14.23 -49.64
CA SER A 174 -24.02 14.81 -49.82
C SER A 174 -23.98 16.21 -50.43
N SER A 175 -23.05 17.07 -50.00
CA SER A 175 -22.86 18.41 -50.55
C SER A 175 -22.43 18.39 -52.03
N ASN A 176 -21.55 17.47 -52.41
CA ASN A 176 -21.13 17.31 -53.81
C ASN A 176 -22.25 16.79 -54.74
N ILE A 177 -23.21 16.03 -54.19
CA ILE A 177 -24.39 15.57 -54.94
C ILE A 177 -25.38 16.71 -55.16
N ILE A 178 -25.64 17.53 -54.13
CA ILE A 178 -26.56 18.67 -54.21
C ILE A 178 -26.04 19.77 -55.17
N LEU A 179 -24.72 19.98 -55.26
CA LEU A 179 -24.12 20.97 -56.16
C LEU A 179 -24.01 20.52 -57.63
N LYS A 180 -24.39 19.27 -57.95
CA LYS A 180 -24.35 18.71 -59.32
C LYS A 180 -25.72 18.61 -60.00
N HIS A 181 -26.78 19.08 -59.33
CA HIS A 181 -28.16 19.05 -59.82
C HIS A 181 -28.74 20.46 -59.88
#